data_AF-A0A953P2W4-F1
#
_entry.id   AF-A0A953P2W4-F1
#
_cell.length_a   1.000
_cell.length_b   1.000
_cell.length_c   1.000
_cell.angle_alpha   90.00
_cell.angle_beta   90.00
_cell.angle_gamma   90.00
#
_symmetry.space_group_name_H-M   'P 1'
#
loop_
_entity.id
_entity.type
_entity.pdbx_description
1 polymer ?
#
loop_
_entity_poly.entity_id
_entity_poly.type
_entity_poly.pdbx_seq_one_letter_code
_entity_poly.pdbx_strand_id
1 'polypeptide(L)' 'MPNIGELILNGTITIGRIRPVGCVAVANDGHNTLAMLVRRRGETLTALLTRLDLAIDKALHEDVYTDEVNTPSDHR' A
#
# COMPACT_ATOMS: atom_id res chain seq x y z
N MET A 1 1.33 12.21 7.12
CA MET A 1 0.92 11.42 5.95
C MET A 1 0.43 12.36 4.84
N PRO A 2 1.33 13.22 4.28
CA PRO A 2 0.95 14.17 3.24
C PRO A 2 0.57 13.49 1.92
N ASN A 3 1.24 12.40 1.56
CA ASN A 3 1.01 11.71 0.29
C ASN A 3 -0.33 11.00 0.26
N ILE A 4 -0.74 10.39 1.38
CA ILE A 4 -2.11 9.90 1.55
C ILE A 4 -3.12 11.05 1.46
N GLY A 5 -2.84 12.19 2.11
CA GLY A 5 -3.73 13.35 2.11
C GLY A 5 -3.96 13.92 0.71
N GLU A 6 -2.92 13.99 -0.11
CA GLU A 6 -3.02 14.40 -1.50
C GLU A 6 -3.72 13.34 -2.36
N LEU A 7 -3.34 12.07 -2.19
CA LEU A 7 -3.90 10.95 -2.96
C LEU A 7 -5.42 10.89 -2.86
N ILE A 8 -5.99 11.07 -1.67
CA ILE A 8 -7.45 10.94 -1.48
C ILE A 8 -8.27 12.06 -2.13
N LEU A 9 -7.64 13.10 -2.69
CA LEU A 9 -8.35 14.13 -3.45
C LEU A 9 -8.85 13.60 -4.80
N ASN A 10 -8.12 12.68 -5.43
CA ASN A 10 -8.44 12.15 -6.76
C ASN A 10 -8.27 10.61 -6.89
N GLY A 11 -7.82 9.95 -5.83
CA GLY A 11 -7.53 8.53 -5.77
C GLY A 11 -8.24 7.82 -4.62
N THR A 12 -7.76 6.64 -4.29
CA THR A 12 -8.38 5.76 -3.30
C THR A 12 -7.34 5.05 -2.44
N ILE A 13 -7.72 4.82 -1.18
CA ILE A 13 -7.03 3.90 -0.28
C ILE A 13 -8.02 2.84 0.17
N THR A 14 -7.67 1.57 -0.05
CA THR A 14 -8.46 0.43 0.41
C THR A 14 -7.71 -0.31 1.49
N ILE A 15 -8.35 -0.49 2.65
CA ILE A 15 -7.80 -1.26 3.77
C ILE A 15 -8.79 -2.36 4.11
N GLY A 16 -8.32 -3.60 4.10
CA GLY A 16 -9.21 -4.73 4.31
C GLY A 16 -8.47 -6.05 4.31
N ARG A 17 -9.24 -7.15 4.37
CA ARG A 17 -8.67 -8.50 4.29
C ARG A 17 -8.91 -9.08 2.90
N ILE A 18 -7.84 -9.50 2.24
CA ILE A 18 -7.87 -10.28 1.00
C ILE A 18 -7.41 -11.70 1.34
N ARG A 19 -8.14 -12.73 0.91
CA ARG A 19 -7.72 -14.12 1.08
C ARG A 19 -6.90 -14.58 -0.15
N PRO A 20 -5.84 -15.39 0.02
CA PRO A 20 -5.29 -15.91 1.27
C PRO A 20 -4.31 -14.94 1.99
N VAL A 21 -3.91 -13.85 1.35
CA VAL A 21 -2.80 -12.95 1.74
C VAL A 21 -2.90 -12.39 3.17
N GLY A 22 -4.09 -11.96 3.60
CA GLY A 22 -4.31 -11.37 4.92
C GLY A 22 -4.82 -9.93 4.86
N CYS A 23 -4.50 -9.14 5.88
CA CYS A 23 -4.89 -7.73 5.93
C CYS A 23 -3.94 -6.90 5.07
N VAL A 24 -4.46 -6.10 4.16
CA VAL A 24 -3.69 -5.31 3.20
C VAL A 24 -4.13 -3.85 3.24
N ALA A 25 -3.25 -2.97 2.77
CA ALA A 25 -3.53 -1.59 2.41
C ALA A 25 -3.07 -1.33 0.99
N VAL A 26 -3.94 -0.77 0.16
CA VAL A 26 -3.69 -0.50 -1.27
C VAL A 26 -3.94 0.97 -1.55
N ALA A 27 -3.02 1.61 -2.28
CA ALA A 27 -3.12 2.99 -2.75
C ALA A 27 -3.20 3.01 -4.28
N ASN A 28 -4.18 3.73 -4.83
CA ASN A 28 -4.43 3.84 -6.27
C ASN A 28 -4.80 5.29 -6.63
N ASP A 29 -4.16 5.86 -7.64
CA ASP A 29 -4.38 7.25 -8.08
C ASP A 29 -5.51 7.41 -9.12
N GLY A 30 -6.23 6.33 -9.42
CA GLY A 30 -7.25 6.27 -10.46
C GLY A 30 -6.75 5.70 -11.79
N HIS A 31 -5.45 5.72 -12.03
CA HIS A 31 -4.80 5.18 -13.23
C HIS A 31 -3.88 4.00 -12.90
N ASN A 32 -3.13 4.09 -11.81
CA ASN A 32 -2.11 3.15 -11.37
C ASN A 32 -2.25 2.79 -9.90
N THR A 33 -1.94 1.54 -9.58
CA THR A 33 -1.74 1.11 -8.19
C THR A 33 -0.33 1.52 -7.75
N LEU A 34 -0.25 2.49 -6.84
CA LEU A 34 1.01 3.07 -6.37
C LEU A 34 1.72 2.15 -5.37
N ALA A 35 0.95 1.51 -4.48
CA ALA A 35 1.48 0.61 -3.48
C ALA A 35 0.43 -0.41 -3.01
N MET A 36 0.90 -1.64 -2.75
CA MET A 36 0.16 -2.71 -2.11
C MET A 36 0.99 -3.25 -0.94
N LEU A 37 0.52 -3.04 0.29
CA LEU A 37 1.20 -3.48 1.50
C LEU A 37 0.41 -4.57 2.21
N VAL A 38 1.11 -5.55 2.76
CA VAL A 38 0.57 -6.55 3.68
C VAL A 38 0.85 -6.08 5.10
N ARG A 39 -0.19 -6.06 5.94
CA ARG A 39 -0.05 -5.71 7.36
C ARG A 39 0.83 -6.74 8.06
N ARG A 40 1.88 -6.26 8.73
CA ARG A 40 2.81 -7.10 9.49
C ARG A 40 2.19 -7.54 10.82
N ARG A 41 2.65 -8.68 11.36
CA ARG A 41 2.20 -9.16 12.67
C ARG A 41 2.53 -8.12 13.76
N GLY A 42 1.52 -7.69 14.51
CA GLY A 42 1.66 -6.70 15.57
C GLY A 42 1.72 -5.24 15.08
N GLU A 43 1.67 -4.98 13.77
CA GLU A 43 1.66 -3.63 13.23
C GLU A 43 0.33 -2.92 13.56
N THR A 44 0.40 -1.69 14.03
CA THR A 44 -0.78 -0.86 14.28
C THR A 44 -1.33 -0.31 12.95
N LEU A 45 -2.61 0.10 12.93
CA LEU A 45 -3.18 0.73 11.74
C LEU A 45 -2.39 1.99 11.34
N THR A 46 -2.03 2.84 12.30
CA THR A 46 -1.23 4.03 12.03
C THR A 46 0.14 3.71 11.46
N ALA A 47 0.82 2.67 11.97
CA ALA A 47 2.12 2.25 11.42
C ALA A 47 2.00 1.75 9.97
N LEU A 48 0.95 0.98 9.66
CA LEU A 48 0.65 0.55 8.30
C LEU A 48 0.39 1.76 7.37
N LEU A 49 -0.39 2.74 7.83
CA LEU A 49 -0.66 3.97 7.06
C LEU A 49 0.61 4.81 6.86
N THR A 50 1.48 4.94 7.86
CA THR A 50 2.78 5.62 7.69
C THR A 50 3.65 4.93 6.65
N ARG A 51 3.67 3.59 6.63
CA ARG A 51 4.37 2.81 5.61
C ARG A 51 3.78 3.00 4.22
N LEU A 52 2.45 3.05 4.12
CA LEU A 52 1.76 3.29 2.87
C LEU A 52 2.07 4.68 2.32
N ASP A 53 2.06 5.70 3.18
CA ASP A 53 2.39 7.08 2.83
C ASP A 53 3.81 7.23 2.26
N LEU A 54 4.79 6.52 2.84
CA LEU A 54 6.15 6.46 2.32
C LEU A 54 6.24 5.66 1.01
N ALA A 55 5.44 4.61 0.84
CA ALA A 55 5.42 3.84 -0.41
C ALA A 55 4.82 4.65 -1.57
N ILE A 56 3.80 5.48 -1.30
CA ILE A 56 3.25 6.42 -2.28
C ILE A 56 4.31 7.44 -2.70
N ASP A 57 5.07 8.00 -1.74
CA ASP A 57 6.17 8.94 -1.99
C ASP A 57 7.15 8.38 -3.03
N LYS A 58 7.59 7.14 -2.81
CA LYS A 58 8.53 6.44 -3.67
C LYS A 58 7.96 6.15 -5.06
N ALA A 59 6.69 5.75 -5.13
CA ALA A 59 6.04 5.52 -6.42
C ALA A 59 5.97 6.81 -7.25
N LEU A 60 5.62 7.94 -6.62
CA LEU A 60 5.44 9.22 -7.32
C LEU A 60 6.76 9.92 -7.68
N HIS A 61 7.79 9.79 -6.85
CA HIS A 61 9.03 10.56 -7.00
C HIS A 61 10.23 9.73 -7.46
N GLU A 62 10.22 8.43 -7.22
CA GLU A 62 11.33 7.53 -7.53
C GLU A 62 10.94 6.45 -8.56
N ASP A 63 9.68 6.40 -9.01
CA ASP A 63 9.13 5.35 -9.87
C ASP A 63 9.28 3.92 -9.26
N VAL A 64 9.29 3.84 -7.92
CA VAL A 64 9.42 2.58 -7.18
C VAL A 64 8.07 2.17 -6.57
N TYR A 65 7.40 1.23 -7.25
CA TYR A 65 6.12 0.67 -6.81
C TYR A 65 6.34 -0.49 -5.84
N THR A 66 5.77 -0.38 -4.63
CA THR A 66 5.86 -1.44 -3.63
C THR A 66 4.69 -2.40 -3.78
N ASP A 67 4.97 -3.66 -4.10
CA ASP A 67 3.97 -4.73 -4.17
C ASP A 67 4.36 -5.89 -3.25
N GLU A 68 3.85 -5.88 -2.02
CA GLU A 68 4.01 -6.97 -1.05
C GLU A 68 3.01 -8.12 -1.30
N VAL A 69 1.98 -7.90 -2.12
CA VAL A 69 0.88 -8.85 -2.36
C VAL A 69 1.25 -9.87 -3.42
N ASN A 70 1.89 -9.44 -4.51
CA ASN A 70 2.30 -10.30 -5.62
C ASN A 70 3.79 -10.69 -5.55
N THR A 71 4.38 -10.69 -4.36
CA THR A 71 5.77 -11.15 -4.20
C THR A 71 5.91 -12.62 -4.64
N PRO A 72 6.95 -12.98 -5.41
CA PRO A 72 7.20 -14.36 -5.81
C PRO A 72 7.70 -15.19 -4.62
N SER A 73 6.76 -15.56 -3.76
CA SER A 73 6.98 -16.49 -2.65
C SER A 73 5.70 -17.27 -2.41
N ASP A 74 5.36 -18.16 -3.35
CA ASP A 74 4.39 -19.25 -3.13
C ASP A 74 4.79 -20.54 -3.90
N HIS A 75 6.10 -20.84 -3.90
CA HIS A 75 6.67 -22.16 -4.22
C HIS A 75 7.56 -22.65 -3.08
N ARG A 76 7.08 -22.64 -1.84
CA ARG A 76 7.81 -23.23 -0.72
C ARG A 76 6.93 -24.10 0.16
#